data_AF-A0A819E9N0-F1
#
_entry.id   AF-A0A819E9N0-F1
#
_cell.length_a   1.000
_cell.length_b   1.000
_cell.length_c   1.000
_cell.angle_alpha   90.00
_cell.angle_beta   90.00
_cell.angle_gamma   90.00
#
_symmetry.space_group_name_H-M   'P 1'
#
loop_
_entity.id
_entity.type
_entity.pdbx_description
1 polymer ?
#
loop_
_entity_poly.entity_id
_entity_poly.type
_entity_poly.pdbx_seq_one_letter_code
_entity_poly.pdbx_strand_id
1 'polypeptide(L)'
;MKSKLFLLLTFIIFAGFIPVNINDGTNPEISRDDIIKHIKYLASDELEGRFPGTNGDKLAEKYIVKEFESYGLKPAGDNGYLEPFEMVTELKLGEKNYFNTTINGAVTKYQQGHEYIPLGFSESKIANGELVFVGYGITAPELGYDDYKDKDGNAIDIKGKIVVIMRYTPPSKDPHNNPFAKYEQTRFKILPAREGGAAGMILINGYDGDQDDKLASLRFDNSLSGAGIPIINSKRNIIEGIMQANGYNLKDVEKGINESGKPNSFALKGANAEFLTDVVQ
;
A
#
# COMPACT_ATOMS: atom_id res chain seq x y z
N MET A 1 -53.01 -84.47 -22.72
CA MET A 1 -51.98 -85.52 -22.69
C MET A 1 -50.66 -84.93 -22.19
N LYS A 2 -50.23 -85.35 -20.98
CA LYS A 2 -48.85 -85.54 -20.43
C LYS A 2 -47.79 -84.44 -20.73
N SER A 3 -47.41 -83.61 -19.74
CA SER A 3 -46.28 -83.74 -18.76
C SER A 3 -44.88 -83.83 -19.42
N LYS A 4 -43.81 -83.10 -19.03
CA LYS A 4 -43.13 -82.85 -17.73
C LYS A 4 -42.30 -81.55 -17.86
N LEU A 5 -42.20 -80.61 -16.90
CA LEU A 5 -41.54 -80.58 -15.58
C LEU A 5 -39.98 -80.70 -15.59
N PHE A 6 -39.35 -79.57 -15.24
CA PHE A 6 -38.12 -79.33 -14.45
C PHE A 6 -36.67 -79.36 -15.04
N LEU A 7 -36.00 -78.20 -14.83
CA LEU A 7 -34.64 -77.99 -14.26
C LEU A 7 -33.40 -78.10 -15.16
N LEU A 8 -32.77 -76.94 -15.45
CA LEU A 8 -31.37 -76.55 -15.11
C LEU A 8 -31.05 -75.20 -15.80
N LEU A 9 -31.06 -74.07 -15.09
CA LEU A 9 -29.87 -73.40 -14.52
C LEU A 9 -28.68 -73.20 -15.49
N THR A 10 -28.35 -71.92 -15.70
CA THR A 10 -27.01 -71.37 -16.02
C THR A 10 -26.31 -71.83 -17.30
N PHE A 11 -26.38 -71.01 -18.35
CA PHE A 11 -25.18 -70.74 -19.15
C PHE A 11 -25.08 -69.25 -19.47
N ILE A 12 -23.99 -68.69 -18.98
CA ILE A 12 -23.68 -67.28 -18.88
C ILE A 12 -23.45 -66.66 -20.25
N ILE A 13 -24.02 -65.46 -20.42
CA ILE A 13 -23.75 -64.51 -21.50
C ILE A 13 -22.27 -64.12 -21.40
N PHE A 14 -21.44 -64.67 -22.29
CA PHE A 14 -20.06 -64.22 -22.49
C PHE A 14 -20.00 -63.41 -23.80
N ALA A 15 -20.63 -62.24 -23.79
CA ALA A 15 -20.37 -61.21 -24.80
C ALA A 15 -19.34 -60.25 -24.20
N GLY A 16 -18.14 -60.27 -24.77
CA GLY A 16 -16.98 -59.54 -24.25
C GLY A 16 -17.24 -58.05 -24.09
N PHE A 17 -17.19 -57.60 -22.83
CA PHE A 17 -16.84 -56.23 -22.52
C PHE A 17 -15.36 -56.06 -22.88
N ILE A 18 -15.07 -55.31 -23.94
CA ILE A 18 -13.76 -54.69 -24.11
C ILE A 18 -13.76 -53.53 -23.09
N PRO A 19 -12.93 -53.56 -22.04
CA PRO A 19 -12.76 -52.37 -21.22
C PRO A 19 -12.10 -51.32 -22.10
N VAL A 20 -12.87 -50.31 -22.51
CA VAL A 20 -12.28 -49.05 -22.94
C VAL A 20 -11.61 -48.50 -21.70
N ASN A 21 -10.29 -48.68 -21.59
CA ASN A 21 -9.48 -47.91 -20.67
C ASN A 21 -9.56 -46.46 -21.16
N ILE A 22 -10.52 -45.71 -20.63
CA ILE A 22 -10.43 -44.26 -20.60
C ILE A 22 -9.31 -43.97 -19.62
N ASN A 23 -8.09 -43.97 -20.14
CA ASN A 23 -6.96 -43.38 -19.44
C ASN A 23 -7.17 -41.88 -19.58
N ASP A 24 -8.06 -41.31 -18.76
CA ASP A 24 -8.10 -39.87 -18.52
C ASP A 24 -6.70 -39.56 -17.97
N GLY A 25 -5.83 -39.00 -18.81
CA GLY A 25 -4.40 -38.85 -18.58
C GLY A 25 -4.01 -37.92 -17.42
N THR A 26 -4.87 -37.78 -16.41
CA THR A 26 -4.63 -37.06 -15.18
C THR A 26 -4.37 -38.08 -14.08
N ASN A 27 -3.10 -38.38 -13.83
CA ASN A 27 -2.72 -38.92 -12.53
C ASN A 27 -3.14 -37.88 -11.47
N PRO A 28 -4.02 -38.22 -10.51
CA PRO A 28 -4.45 -37.28 -9.48
C PRO A 28 -3.32 -36.86 -8.54
N GLU A 29 -2.19 -37.58 -8.56
CA GLU A 29 -1.01 -37.22 -7.79
C GLU A 29 -0.17 -36.16 -8.52
N ILE A 30 -0.01 -35.00 -7.87
CA ILE A 30 0.95 -33.97 -8.28
C ILE A 30 2.35 -34.59 -8.20
N SER A 31 3.00 -34.81 -9.35
CA SER A 31 4.35 -35.37 -9.38
C SER A 31 5.42 -34.28 -9.34
N ARG A 32 6.63 -34.67 -8.92
CA ARG A 32 7.81 -33.80 -9.00
C ARG A 32 8.06 -33.32 -10.43
N ASP A 33 7.88 -34.21 -11.41
CA ASP A 33 8.20 -33.93 -12.81
C ASP A 33 7.20 -32.93 -13.40
N ASP A 34 5.92 -33.00 -13.01
CA ASP A 34 4.90 -32.01 -13.41
C ASP A 34 5.26 -30.62 -12.91
N ILE A 35 5.62 -30.50 -11.62
CA ILE A 35 6.06 -29.22 -11.03
C ILE A 35 7.30 -28.68 -11.76
N ILE A 36 8.31 -29.53 -11.98
CA ILE A 36 9.55 -29.12 -12.65
C ILE A 36 9.29 -28.66 -14.08
N LYS A 37 8.37 -29.30 -14.81
CA LYS A 37 7.97 -28.89 -16.17
C LYS A 37 7.46 -27.45 -16.18
N HIS A 38 6.51 -27.10 -15.31
CA HIS A 38 5.98 -25.73 -15.23
C HIS A 38 7.06 -24.72 -14.85
N ILE A 39 7.89 -25.03 -13.85
CA ILE A 39 8.98 -24.16 -13.40
C ILE A 39 9.95 -23.91 -14.55
N LYS A 40 10.36 -24.95 -15.28
CA LYS A 40 11.33 -24.84 -16.38
C LYS A 40 10.82 -23.94 -17.49
N TYR A 41 9.56 -24.09 -17.90
CA TYR A 41 9.01 -23.23 -18.94
C TYR A 41 8.87 -21.80 -18.44
N LEU A 42 8.22 -21.58 -17.29
CA LEU A 42 7.99 -20.24 -16.77
C LEU A 42 9.31 -19.51 -16.51
N ALA A 43 10.36 -20.20 -16.03
CA ALA A 43 11.68 -19.61 -15.80
C ALA A 43 12.65 -19.70 -17.00
N SER A 44 12.17 -20.05 -18.19
CA SER A 44 13.02 -20.18 -19.36
C SER A 44 13.43 -18.82 -19.94
N ASP A 45 14.56 -18.82 -20.65
CA ASP A 45 15.06 -17.66 -21.39
C ASP A 45 14.06 -17.16 -22.45
N GLU A 46 13.17 -18.03 -22.94
CA GLU A 46 12.13 -17.67 -23.93
C GLU A 46 11.18 -16.57 -23.42
N LEU A 47 10.96 -16.51 -22.10
CA LEU A 47 10.11 -15.47 -21.53
C LEU A 47 10.88 -14.17 -21.30
N GLU A 48 12.21 -14.18 -21.21
CA GLU A 48 13.06 -12.99 -20.94
C GLU A 48 12.66 -12.23 -19.64
N GLY A 49 11.85 -12.85 -18.77
CA GLY A 49 11.21 -12.22 -17.62
C GLY A 49 9.67 -12.25 -17.71
N ARG A 50 8.98 -11.77 -16.67
CA ARG A 50 7.50 -11.74 -16.62
C ARG A 50 7.02 -10.47 -15.92
N PHE A 51 7.63 -9.34 -16.27
CA PHE A 51 7.20 -8.06 -15.73
C PHE A 51 5.85 -7.68 -16.36
N PRO A 52 4.87 -7.15 -15.60
CA PRO A 52 3.53 -6.87 -16.12
C PRO A 52 3.54 -6.11 -17.45
N GLY A 53 2.79 -6.61 -18.43
CA GLY A 53 2.64 -6.01 -19.76
C GLY A 53 3.78 -6.31 -20.75
N THR A 54 4.87 -6.94 -20.31
CA THR A 54 5.97 -7.36 -21.21
C THR A 54 5.57 -8.53 -22.12
N ASN A 55 6.41 -8.85 -23.12
CA ASN A 55 6.16 -9.99 -23.99
C ASN A 55 6.19 -11.32 -23.20
N GLY A 56 7.13 -11.49 -22.29
CA GLY A 56 7.24 -12.66 -21.42
C GLY A 56 6.02 -12.88 -20.53
N ASP A 57 5.42 -11.81 -20.02
CA ASP A 57 4.17 -11.84 -19.27
C ASP A 57 3.02 -12.39 -20.13
N LYS A 58 2.87 -11.89 -21.37
CA LYS A 58 1.86 -12.41 -22.33
C LYS A 58 2.07 -13.88 -22.71
N LEU A 59 3.32 -14.35 -22.76
CA LEU A 59 3.63 -15.75 -23.00
C LEU A 59 3.29 -16.62 -21.78
N ALA A 60 3.55 -16.12 -20.57
CA ALA A 60 3.16 -16.79 -19.33
C ALA A 60 1.65 -16.86 -19.17
N GLU A 61 0.92 -15.78 -19.45
CA GLU A 61 -0.54 -15.72 -19.47
C GLU A 61 -1.12 -16.83 -20.34
N LYS A 62 -0.72 -16.88 -21.62
CA LYS A 62 -1.16 -17.92 -22.57
C LYS A 62 -0.85 -19.33 -22.10
N TYR A 63 0.32 -19.52 -21.49
CA TYR A 63 0.73 -20.81 -20.95
C TYR A 63 -0.19 -21.26 -19.81
N ILE A 64 -0.47 -20.38 -18.85
CA ILE A 64 -1.35 -20.66 -17.71
C ILE A 64 -2.77 -20.97 -18.19
N VAL A 65 -3.31 -20.15 -19.10
CA VAL A 65 -4.64 -20.38 -19.71
C VAL A 65 -4.70 -21.76 -20.37
N LYS A 66 -3.69 -22.12 -21.16
CA LYS A 66 -3.62 -23.43 -21.84
C LYS A 66 -3.57 -24.60 -20.85
N GLU A 67 -2.79 -24.49 -19.77
CA GLU A 67 -2.74 -25.55 -18.75
C GLU A 67 -4.10 -25.66 -18.02
N PHE A 68 -4.75 -24.54 -17.69
CA PHE A 68 -6.10 -24.54 -17.09
C PHE A 68 -7.15 -25.18 -17.98
N GLU A 69 -7.14 -24.87 -19.28
CA GLU A 69 -7.99 -25.51 -20.28
C GLU A 69 -7.73 -27.02 -20.33
N SER A 70 -6.47 -27.44 -20.32
CA SER A 70 -6.09 -28.86 -20.37
C SER A 70 -6.55 -29.66 -19.15
N TYR A 71 -6.75 -28.99 -18.01
CA TYR A 71 -7.28 -29.59 -16.78
C TYR A 71 -8.81 -29.53 -16.70
N GLY A 72 -9.48 -28.96 -17.69
CA GLY A 72 -10.94 -28.83 -17.72
C GLY A 72 -11.49 -27.84 -16.69
N LEU A 73 -10.67 -26.89 -16.21
CA LEU A 73 -11.13 -25.84 -15.31
C LEU A 73 -12.12 -24.93 -16.03
N LYS A 74 -13.13 -24.43 -15.30
CA LYS A 74 -14.07 -23.45 -15.85
C LYS A 74 -13.48 -22.04 -15.75
N PRO A 75 -13.65 -21.20 -16.78
CA PRO A 75 -13.26 -19.79 -16.72
C PRO A 75 -14.04 -19.02 -15.65
N ALA A 76 -13.41 -18.00 -15.07
CA ALA A 76 -13.99 -17.18 -13.99
C ALA A 76 -13.57 -15.69 -14.04
N GLY A 77 -12.97 -15.24 -15.13
CA GLY A 77 -12.66 -13.83 -15.38
C GLY A 77 -13.57 -13.22 -16.44
N ASP A 78 -13.54 -11.90 -16.56
CA ASP A 78 -14.35 -11.12 -17.52
C ASP A 78 -14.08 -11.49 -18.99
N ASN A 79 -12.87 -11.95 -19.31
CA ASN A 79 -12.51 -12.45 -20.64
C ASN A 79 -12.03 -13.90 -20.58
N GLY A 80 -12.94 -14.81 -20.19
CA GLY A 80 -12.63 -16.23 -20.07
C GLY A 80 -11.84 -16.52 -18.80
N TYR A 81 -10.60 -16.99 -18.94
CA TYR A 81 -9.74 -17.25 -17.77
C TYR A 81 -9.05 -15.99 -17.23
N LEU A 82 -9.17 -14.85 -17.94
CA LEU A 82 -8.43 -13.64 -17.67
C LEU A 82 -9.33 -12.53 -17.11
N GLU A 83 -8.82 -11.85 -16.10
CA GLU A 83 -9.42 -10.66 -15.49
C GLU A 83 -8.52 -9.45 -15.77
N PRO A 84 -8.92 -8.54 -16.67
CA PRO A 84 -8.13 -7.35 -16.96
C PRO A 84 -8.17 -6.38 -15.78
N PHE A 85 -7.03 -5.83 -15.40
CA PHE A 85 -6.94 -4.75 -14.42
C PHE A 85 -5.94 -3.70 -14.87
N GLU A 86 -6.16 -2.45 -14.47
CA GLU A 86 -5.21 -1.37 -14.70
C GLU A 86 -4.09 -1.40 -13.64
N MET A 87 -2.85 -1.24 -14.10
CA MET A 87 -1.68 -1.18 -13.24
C MET A 87 -0.83 0.03 -13.62
N VAL A 88 -0.43 0.79 -12.61
CA VAL A 88 0.55 1.87 -12.76
C VAL A 88 1.92 1.24 -12.95
N THR A 89 2.48 1.36 -14.16
CA THR A 89 3.81 0.82 -14.50
C THR A 89 4.93 1.82 -14.28
N GLU A 90 4.60 3.11 -14.30
CA GLU A 90 5.54 4.19 -14.08
C GLU A 90 4.89 5.29 -13.24
N LEU A 91 5.66 5.94 -12.37
CA LEU A 91 5.22 7.14 -11.66
C LEU A 91 6.19 8.26 -11.96
N LYS A 92 5.67 9.41 -12.38
CA LYS A 92 6.44 10.62 -12.61
C LYS A 92 5.86 11.77 -11.81
N LEU A 93 6.75 12.66 -11.41
CA LEU A 93 6.34 13.98 -10.93
C LEU A 93 6.04 14.83 -12.15
N GLY A 94 4.86 15.43 -12.18
CA GLY A 94 4.50 16.45 -13.17
C GLY A 94 5.28 17.75 -12.96
N GLU A 95 5.15 18.66 -13.92
CA GLU A 95 5.97 19.88 -13.99
C GLU A 95 5.48 21.00 -13.05
N LYS A 96 4.27 20.88 -12.49
CA LYS A 96 3.61 21.98 -11.77
C LYS A 96 3.82 21.95 -10.26
N ASN A 97 4.51 20.94 -9.74
CA ASN A 97 4.75 20.77 -8.32
C ASN A 97 5.45 22.00 -7.70
N TYR A 98 4.93 22.47 -6.57
CA TYR A 98 5.57 23.53 -5.77
C TYR A 98 5.25 23.35 -4.29
N PHE A 99 6.12 23.89 -3.43
CA PHE A 99 5.89 23.98 -1.99
C PHE A 99 6.43 25.30 -1.45
N ASN A 100 5.56 26.03 -0.75
CA ASN A 100 5.86 27.30 -0.12
C ASN A 100 5.37 27.31 1.33
N THR A 101 6.06 28.04 2.20
CA THR A 101 5.56 28.39 3.53
C THR A 101 5.41 29.91 3.62
N THR A 102 4.45 30.36 4.43
CA THR A 102 4.27 31.77 4.78
C THR A 102 4.31 31.89 6.30
N ILE A 103 5.38 32.49 6.82
CA ILE A 103 5.59 32.67 8.26
C ILE A 103 5.56 34.16 8.56
N ASN A 104 4.59 34.61 9.35
CA ASN A 104 4.43 36.03 9.70
C ASN A 104 4.42 36.97 8.45
N GLY A 105 3.85 36.50 7.33
CA GLY A 105 3.76 37.23 6.07
C GLY A 105 4.97 37.08 5.13
N ALA A 106 6.07 36.45 5.56
CA ALA A 106 7.22 36.17 4.71
C ALA A 106 7.07 34.84 3.99
N VAL A 107 7.17 34.85 2.65
CA VAL A 107 7.05 33.65 1.81
C VAL A 107 8.41 33.03 1.56
N THR A 108 8.55 31.73 1.83
CA THR A 108 9.72 30.91 1.46
C THR A 108 9.30 29.86 0.45
N LYS A 109 10.09 29.65 -0.61
CA LYS A 109 9.86 28.63 -1.63
C LYS A 109 10.92 27.53 -1.49
N TYR A 110 10.52 26.29 -1.72
CA TYR A 110 11.41 25.13 -1.58
C TYR A 110 11.65 24.42 -2.91
N GLN A 111 12.80 23.77 -3.03
CA GLN A 111 13.23 23.07 -4.23
C GLN A 111 12.82 21.58 -4.20
N GLN A 112 12.05 21.17 -5.20
CA GLN A 112 11.65 19.77 -5.37
C GLN A 112 12.89 18.87 -5.54
N GLY A 113 12.82 17.67 -4.95
CA GLY A 113 13.87 16.65 -5.00
C GLY A 113 15.05 16.92 -4.06
N HIS A 114 15.17 18.12 -3.50
CA HIS A 114 16.22 18.49 -2.53
C HIS A 114 15.62 18.73 -1.15
N GLU A 115 14.54 19.50 -1.10
CA GLU A 115 13.90 19.96 0.13
C GLU A 115 12.54 19.31 0.37
N TYR A 116 11.84 18.91 -0.69
CA TYR A 116 10.59 18.17 -0.59
C TYR A 116 10.34 17.30 -1.82
N ILE A 117 9.41 16.36 -1.70
CA ILE A 117 8.91 15.54 -2.81
C ILE A 117 7.44 15.15 -2.57
N PRO A 118 6.55 15.24 -3.59
CA PRO A 118 5.23 14.64 -3.53
C PRO A 118 5.29 13.12 -3.33
N LEU A 119 4.34 12.55 -2.60
CA LEU A 119 4.22 11.09 -2.52
C LEU A 119 3.49 10.53 -3.75
N GLY A 120 3.86 9.32 -4.18
CA GLY A 120 3.35 8.71 -5.43
C GLY A 120 1.85 8.43 -5.45
N PHE A 121 1.20 8.38 -4.28
CA PHE A 121 -0.25 8.20 -4.12
C PHE A 121 -0.96 9.50 -3.67
N SER A 122 -0.27 10.63 -3.72
CA SER A 122 -0.85 11.94 -3.44
C SER A 122 -1.93 12.29 -4.46
N GLU A 123 -3.00 12.97 -4.02
CA GLU A 123 -3.94 13.59 -4.96
C GLU A 123 -3.28 14.71 -5.75
N SER A 124 -3.59 14.87 -7.04
CA SER A 124 -3.06 15.97 -7.85
C SER A 124 -3.91 17.24 -7.71
N LYS A 125 -3.71 18.02 -6.64
CA LYS A 125 -4.41 19.30 -6.37
C LYS A 125 -3.63 20.19 -5.41
N ILE A 126 -4.08 21.43 -5.27
CA ILE A 126 -3.49 22.41 -4.33
C ILE A 126 -3.99 22.14 -2.91
N ALA A 127 -3.08 22.16 -1.94
CA ALA A 127 -3.37 22.31 -0.51
C ALA A 127 -2.89 23.68 -0.04
N ASN A 128 -3.71 24.36 0.76
CA ASN A 128 -3.38 25.63 1.41
C ASN A 128 -4.03 25.64 2.79
N GLY A 129 -3.27 26.03 3.82
CA GLY A 129 -3.80 26.22 5.16
C GLY A 129 -2.74 26.46 6.23
N GLU A 130 -3.22 26.74 7.44
CA GLU A 130 -2.36 26.82 8.63
C GLU A 130 -1.72 25.46 8.93
N LEU A 131 -0.51 25.50 9.48
CA LEU A 131 0.21 24.30 9.87
C LEU A 131 -0.18 23.85 11.28
N VAL A 132 -0.40 22.54 11.43
CA VAL A 132 -0.64 21.90 12.72
C VAL A 132 0.26 20.69 12.84
N PHE A 133 1.07 20.63 13.89
CA PHE A 133 1.86 19.46 14.21
C PHE A 133 1.00 18.44 14.97
N VAL A 134 0.94 17.21 14.47
CA VAL A 134 0.12 16.11 15.00
C VAL A 134 0.94 14.84 15.20
N GLY A 135 2.09 14.94 15.88
CA GLY A 135 2.88 13.78 16.29
C GLY A 135 3.22 12.83 15.13
N TYR A 136 2.90 11.54 15.29
CA TYR A 136 3.02 10.54 14.23
C TYR A 136 1.77 10.42 13.35
N GLY A 137 0.71 11.19 13.60
CA GLY A 137 -0.56 11.13 12.87
C GLY A 137 -1.37 9.87 13.13
N ILE A 138 -1.16 9.21 14.28
CA ILE A 138 -1.78 7.94 14.63
C ILE A 138 -3.06 8.15 15.44
N THR A 139 -4.14 7.51 15.03
CA THR A 139 -5.33 7.29 15.87
C THR A 139 -5.51 5.80 16.07
N ALA A 140 -5.31 5.32 17.30
CA ALA A 140 -5.37 3.92 17.71
C ALA A 140 -6.27 3.77 18.95
N PRO A 141 -7.61 3.72 18.76
CA PRO A 141 -8.57 3.62 19.87
C PRO A 141 -8.32 2.40 20.77
N GLU A 142 -7.86 1.29 20.20
CA GLU A 142 -7.51 0.05 20.91
C GLU A 142 -6.32 0.21 21.87
N LEU A 143 -5.48 1.23 21.64
CA LEU A 143 -4.35 1.60 22.50
C LEU A 143 -4.66 2.83 23.36
N GLY A 144 -5.85 3.42 23.23
CA GLY A 144 -6.19 4.70 23.86
C GLY A 144 -5.30 5.86 23.40
N TYR A 145 -4.76 5.78 22.19
CA TYR A 145 -3.78 6.73 21.65
C TYR A 145 -4.37 7.51 20.47
N ASP A 146 -4.18 8.84 20.46
CA ASP A 146 -4.68 9.71 19.41
C ASP A 146 -3.82 10.97 19.27
N ASP A 147 -2.98 11.01 18.24
CA ASP A 147 -2.12 12.13 17.90
C ASP A 147 -2.89 13.39 17.48
N TYR A 148 -4.20 13.34 17.29
CA TYR A 148 -5.00 14.55 17.01
C TYR A 148 -5.42 15.27 18.30
N LYS A 149 -4.74 14.98 19.42
CA LYS A 149 -4.92 15.63 20.72
C LYS A 149 -3.65 16.31 21.20
N ASP A 150 -3.82 17.40 21.95
CA ASP A 150 -2.72 18.05 22.66
C ASP A 150 -2.22 17.23 23.86
N LYS A 151 -1.17 17.72 24.51
CA LYS A 151 -0.57 17.11 25.71
C LYS A 151 -1.53 16.96 26.89
N ASP A 152 -2.61 17.73 26.91
CA ASP A 152 -3.63 17.75 27.97
C ASP A 152 -4.85 16.90 27.59
N GLY A 153 -4.86 16.30 26.39
CA GLY A 153 -5.89 15.41 25.88
C GLY A 153 -7.03 16.10 25.12
N ASN A 154 -6.91 17.39 24.82
CA ASN A 154 -7.94 18.12 24.05
C ASN A 154 -7.74 17.92 22.56
N ALA A 155 -8.85 17.79 21.81
CA ALA A 155 -8.81 17.69 20.36
C ALA A 155 -8.22 18.95 19.72
N ILE A 156 -7.36 18.76 18.72
CA ILE A 156 -6.81 19.83 17.89
C ILE A 156 -7.67 20.00 16.64
N ASP A 157 -8.04 21.23 16.33
CA ASP A 157 -8.72 21.55 15.08
C ASP A 157 -7.76 21.43 13.89
N ILE A 158 -8.09 20.53 12.96
CA ILE A 158 -7.35 20.29 11.72
C ILE A 158 -8.16 20.62 10.47
N LYS A 159 -9.42 21.06 10.62
CA LYS A 159 -10.32 21.23 9.48
C LYS A 159 -9.85 22.37 8.58
N GLY A 160 -9.60 22.08 7.31
CA GLY A 160 -9.05 23.03 6.34
C GLY A 160 -7.58 23.39 6.58
N LYS A 161 -6.89 22.70 7.49
CA LYS A 161 -5.49 22.94 7.84
C LYS A 161 -4.57 21.92 7.19
N ILE A 162 -3.28 22.21 7.17
CA ILE A 162 -2.25 21.28 6.71
C ILE A 162 -1.65 20.61 7.95
N VAL A 163 -1.83 19.29 8.03
CA VAL A 163 -1.27 18.50 9.13
C VAL A 163 0.17 18.14 8.85
N VAL A 164 1.03 18.29 9.85
CA VAL A 164 2.43 17.91 9.81
C VAL A 164 2.63 16.71 10.72
N ILE A 165 3.11 15.61 10.14
CA ILE A 165 3.31 14.34 10.86
C ILE A 165 4.74 13.83 10.71
N MET A 166 5.21 13.09 11.70
CA MET A 166 6.44 12.32 11.62
C MET A 166 6.20 10.96 10.94
N ARG A 167 7.18 10.54 10.14
CA ARG A 167 7.29 9.16 9.65
C ARG A 167 7.55 8.19 10.80
N TYR A 168 7.36 6.89 10.54
CA TYR A 168 7.54 5.80 11.51
C TYR A 168 6.54 5.85 12.66
N THR A 169 6.86 5.30 13.82
CA THR A 169 5.94 5.18 14.96
C THR A 169 6.71 5.42 16.25
N PRO A 170 6.02 5.68 17.38
CA PRO A 170 6.67 5.56 18.68
C PRO A 170 7.40 4.20 18.81
N PRO A 171 8.63 4.19 19.36
CA PRO A 171 9.39 2.95 19.52
C PRO A 171 8.74 2.05 20.56
N SER A 172 8.91 0.74 20.40
CA SER A 172 8.51 -0.23 21.41
C SER A 172 9.68 -0.63 22.29
N LYS A 173 9.39 -0.93 23.55
CA LYS A 173 10.35 -1.58 24.46
C LYS A 173 10.62 -3.04 24.06
N ASP A 174 9.67 -3.66 23.38
CA ASP A 174 9.81 -5.01 22.82
C ASP A 174 10.11 -4.90 21.31
N PRO A 175 11.32 -5.28 20.85
CA PRO A 175 11.69 -5.18 19.44
C PRO A 175 10.90 -6.12 18.53
N HIS A 176 10.23 -7.14 19.07
CA HIS A 176 9.42 -8.09 18.30
C HIS A 176 7.94 -7.75 18.33
N ASN A 177 7.53 -6.82 19.19
CA ASN A 177 6.14 -6.44 19.36
C ASN A 177 6.01 -4.93 19.54
N ASN A 178 5.84 -4.22 18.42
CA ASN A 178 5.45 -2.82 18.45
C ASN A 178 3.92 -2.71 18.34
N PRO A 179 3.22 -2.22 19.38
CA PRO A 179 1.77 -1.99 19.31
C PRO A 179 1.36 -1.08 18.15
N PHE A 180 2.25 -0.17 17.74
CA PHE A 180 2.02 0.76 16.65
C PHE A 180 2.46 0.23 15.27
N ALA A 181 3.00 -0.99 15.14
CA ALA A 181 3.59 -1.50 13.88
C ALA A 181 2.68 -1.34 12.66
N LYS A 182 1.36 -1.57 12.84
CA LYS A 182 0.35 -1.36 11.79
C LYS A 182 0.36 0.08 11.24
N TYR A 183 0.56 1.06 12.11
CA TYR A 183 0.51 2.48 11.79
C TYR A 183 1.81 3.01 11.17
N GLU A 184 2.85 2.19 11.03
CA GLU A 184 4.04 2.56 10.26
C GLU A 184 3.68 2.80 8.78
N GLN A 185 2.67 2.09 8.28
CA GLN A 185 2.14 2.34 6.94
C GLN A 185 1.42 3.68 6.89
N THR A 186 1.92 4.58 6.04
CA THR A 186 1.39 5.95 5.88
C THR A 186 -0.12 6.00 5.67
N ARG A 187 -0.73 5.00 4.99
CA ARG A 187 -2.17 4.97 4.76
C ARG A 187 -3.01 5.05 6.04
N PHE A 188 -2.61 4.36 7.12
CA PHE A 188 -3.34 4.45 8.38
C PHE A 188 -3.27 5.83 9.03
N LYS A 189 -2.26 6.64 8.68
CA LYS A 189 -2.08 8.01 9.16
C LYS A 189 -2.83 9.03 8.30
N ILE A 190 -3.02 8.74 7.01
CA ILE A 190 -3.79 9.58 6.08
C ILE A 190 -5.27 9.58 6.44
N LEU A 191 -5.81 8.42 6.81
CA LEU A 191 -7.23 8.26 7.13
C LEU A 191 -7.75 9.29 8.15
N PRO A 192 -7.18 9.40 9.37
CA PRO A 192 -7.68 10.35 10.37
C PRO A 192 -7.52 11.81 9.94
N ALA A 193 -6.43 12.16 9.25
CA ALA A 193 -6.25 13.51 8.70
C ALA A 193 -7.33 13.86 7.68
N ARG A 194 -7.59 12.95 6.75
CA ARG A 194 -8.60 13.12 5.70
C ARG A 194 -10.01 13.19 6.28
N GLU A 195 -10.35 12.29 7.19
CA GLU A 195 -11.66 12.24 7.85
C GLU A 195 -11.91 13.46 8.76
N GLY A 196 -10.86 13.96 9.41
CA GLY A 196 -10.90 15.22 10.16
C GLY A 196 -10.94 16.48 9.28
N GLY A 197 -10.88 16.32 7.95
CA GLY A 197 -11.03 17.42 7.00
C GLY A 197 -9.77 18.25 6.79
N ALA A 198 -8.58 17.69 7.00
CA ALA A 198 -7.32 18.35 6.65
C ALA A 198 -7.28 18.68 5.14
N ALA A 199 -6.75 19.87 4.81
CA ALA A 199 -6.57 20.33 3.43
C ALA A 199 -5.40 19.62 2.73
N GLY A 200 -4.41 19.15 3.49
CA GLY A 200 -3.24 18.44 3.00
C GLY A 200 -2.37 17.92 4.15
N MET A 201 -1.33 17.17 3.81
CA MET A 201 -0.41 16.58 4.77
C MET A 201 1.05 16.78 4.37
N ILE A 202 1.90 17.10 5.35
CA ILE A 202 3.35 17.15 5.21
C ILE A 202 3.95 16.07 6.12
N LEU A 203 4.68 15.14 5.51
CA LEU A 203 5.48 14.15 6.25
C LEU A 203 6.89 14.69 6.45
N ILE A 204 7.41 14.54 7.66
CA ILE A 204 8.84 14.75 7.97
C ILE A 204 9.45 13.50 8.58
N ASN A 205 10.77 13.38 8.50
CA ASN A 205 11.49 12.37 9.26
C ASN A 205 11.69 12.84 10.70
N GLY A 206 11.42 11.96 11.68
CA GLY A 206 11.91 12.11 13.05
C GLY A 206 13.41 11.83 13.14
N TYR A 207 13.99 12.04 14.32
CA TYR A 207 15.39 11.71 14.61
C TYR A 207 15.60 10.23 14.87
N ASP A 208 14.61 9.50 15.39
CA ASP A 208 14.78 8.08 15.75
C ASP A 208 14.61 7.16 14.53
N GLY A 209 13.87 7.59 13.50
CA GLY A 209 13.56 6.76 12.33
C GLY A 209 14.47 6.93 11.10
N ASP A 210 14.96 8.15 10.84
CA ASP A 210 15.86 8.43 9.70
C ASP A 210 16.81 9.58 10.03
N GLN A 211 18.00 9.25 10.55
CA GLN A 211 18.99 10.24 10.96
C GLN A 211 19.53 11.06 9.79
N ASP A 212 19.51 10.52 8.57
CA ASP A 212 20.01 11.19 7.37
C ASP A 212 18.97 12.15 6.75
N ASP A 213 17.74 12.14 7.27
CA ASP A 213 16.61 12.93 6.78
C ASP A 213 16.38 12.74 5.27
N LYS A 214 16.46 11.50 4.76
CA LYS A 214 16.31 11.26 3.32
C LYS A 214 14.87 11.52 2.90
N LEU A 215 14.71 12.15 1.74
CA LEU A 215 13.38 12.29 1.14
C LEU A 215 12.85 10.90 0.76
N ALA A 216 11.54 10.73 0.88
CA ALA A 216 10.83 9.54 0.45
C ALA A 216 11.09 9.28 -1.03
N SER A 217 11.22 8.01 -1.41
CA SER A 217 11.29 7.65 -2.83
C SER A 217 9.90 7.74 -3.45
N LEU A 218 9.83 8.25 -4.68
CA LEU A 218 8.63 8.16 -5.49
C LEU A 218 8.37 6.68 -5.81
N ARG A 219 7.32 6.12 -5.23
CA ARG A 219 6.94 4.72 -5.40
C ARG A 219 5.43 4.60 -5.43
N PHE A 220 4.96 3.62 -6.20
CA PHE A 220 3.58 3.18 -6.14
C PHE A 220 3.43 2.32 -4.89
N ASP A 221 2.39 2.56 -4.10
CA ASP A 221 2.15 1.82 -2.86
C ASP A 221 1.28 0.58 -3.08
N ASN A 222 1.19 0.11 -4.32
CA ASN A 222 0.41 -1.05 -4.76
C ASN A 222 -1.09 -0.94 -4.44
N SER A 223 -1.62 0.27 -4.36
CA SER A 223 -3.04 0.55 -4.12
C SER A 223 -3.67 1.28 -5.29
N LEU A 224 -4.86 0.84 -5.67
CA LEU A 224 -5.68 1.45 -6.73
C LEU A 224 -6.35 2.78 -6.32
N SER A 225 -6.22 3.20 -5.06
CA SER A 225 -6.88 4.40 -4.53
C SER A 225 -5.86 5.48 -4.14
N GLY A 226 -6.09 6.72 -4.58
CA GLY A 226 -5.32 7.88 -4.12
C GLY A 226 -5.53 8.18 -2.63
N ALA A 227 -4.69 9.05 -2.09
CA ALA A 227 -4.77 9.47 -0.69
C ALA A 227 -6.08 10.20 -0.34
N GLY A 228 -6.76 10.82 -1.31
CA GLY A 228 -7.88 11.75 -1.10
C GLY A 228 -7.47 13.17 -0.68
N ILE A 229 -6.21 13.39 -0.30
CA ILE A 229 -5.61 14.70 0.00
C ILE A 229 -4.21 14.85 -0.63
N PRO A 230 -3.71 16.09 -0.84
CA PRO A 230 -2.34 16.35 -1.28
C PRO A 230 -1.35 16.02 -0.17
N ILE A 231 -0.26 15.34 -0.53
CA ILE A 231 0.75 14.88 0.42
C ILE A 231 2.16 15.06 -0.14
N ILE A 232 2.99 15.75 0.63
CA ILE A 232 4.44 15.86 0.37
C ILE A 232 5.23 15.26 1.53
N ASN A 233 6.43 14.77 1.25
CA ASN A 233 7.47 14.61 2.25
C ASN A 233 8.46 15.78 2.14
N SER A 234 8.71 16.44 3.26
CA SER A 234 9.65 17.55 3.38
C SER A 234 10.86 17.13 4.23
N LYS A 235 12.01 17.75 3.98
CA LYS A 235 13.12 17.76 4.94
C LYS A 235 12.65 18.30 6.28
N ARG A 236 13.11 17.68 7.37
CA ARG A 236 12.66 18.01 8.73
C ARG A 236 13.05 19.42 9.16
N ASN A 237 14.22 19.91 8.70
CA ASN A 237 14.75 21.22 9.08
C ASN A 237 13.81 22.39 8.72
N ILE A 238 13.03 22.24 7.63
CA ILE A 238 12.04 23.24 7.21
C ILE A 238 10.96 23.42 8.27
N ILE A 239 10.37 22.30 8.71
CA ILE A 239 9.34 22.32 9.75
C ILE A 239 9.96 22.66 11.11
N GLU A 240 11.16 22.17 11.40
CA GLU A 240 11.85 22.44 12.65
C GLU A 240 12.09 23.95 12.87
N GLY A 241 12.49 24.69 11.83
CA GLY A 241 12.62 26.15 11.92
C GLY A 241 11.30 26.84 12.28
N ILE A 242 10.17 26.35 11.75
CA ILE A 242 8.83 26.86 12.04
C ILE A 242 8.41 26.53 13.48
N MET A 243 8.70 25.31 13.93
CA MET A 243 8.46 24.86 15.29
C MET A 243 9.25 25.70 16.30
N GLN A 244 10.54 25.94 16.04
CA GLN A 244 11.40 26.75 16.90
C GLN A 244 10.89 28.18 17.03
N ALA A 245 10.43 28.80 15.95
CA ALA A 245 9.79 30.12 15.97
C ALA A 245 8.49 30.16 16.81
N ASN A 246 7.85 29.00 17.02
CA ASN A 246 6.68 28.81 17.87
C ASN A 246 7.03 28.32 19.29
N GLY A 247 8.31 28.24 19.64
CA GLY A 247 8.78 27.81 20.97
C GLY A 247 8.82 26.28 21.17
N TYR A 248 8.79 25.50 20.08
CA TYR A 248 8.86 24.04 20.12
C TYR A 248 10.18 23.53 19.53
N ASN A 249 10.76 22.52 20.17
CA ASN A 249 11.90 21.79 19.63
C ASN A 249 11.43 20.39 19.17
N LEU A 250 11.63 20.06 17.89
CA LEU A 250 11.14 18.80 17.32
C LEU A 250 11.71 17.58 18.05
N LYS A 251 13.00 17.59 18.35
CA LYS A 251 13.68 16.48 19.03
C LYS A 251 13.13 16.25 20.44
N ASP A 252 12.89 17.31 21.18
CA ASP A 252 12.31 17.22 22.53
C ASP A 252 10.84 16.77 22.48
N VAL A 253 10.07 17.24 21.49
CA VAL A 253 8.68 16.83 21.28
C VAL A 253 8.60 15.34 20.91
N GLU A 254 9.42 14.88 19.95
CA GLU A 254 9.51 13.48 19.55
C GLU A 254 9.89 12.59 20.73
N LYS A 255 10.94 12.96 21.47
CA LYS A 255 11.35 12.25 22.67
C LYS A 255 10.22 12.18 23.70
N GLY A 256 9.52 13.29 23.94
CA GLY A 256 8.39 13.35 24.86
C GLY A 256 7.25 12.40 24.47
N ILE A 257 6.90 12.34 23.18
CA ILE A 257 5.89 11.40 22.67
C ILE A 257 6.37 9.95 22.86
N ASN A 258 7.62 9.66 22.49
CA ASN A 258 8.22 8.32 22.54
C ASN A 258 8.31 7.77 23.97
N GLU A 259 8.72 8.60 24.94
CA GLU A 259 8.89 8.18 26.33
C GLU A 259 7.57 8.09 27.11
N SER A 260 6.65 9.03 26.85
CA SER A 260 5.38 9.08 27.59
C SER A 260 4.32 8.15 27.03
N GLY A 261 4.42 7.79 25.73
CA GLY A 261 3.35 7.09 25.02
C GLY A 261 2.08 7.93 24.90
N LYS A 262 2.19 9.27 24.97
CA LYS A 262 1.06 10.20 24.90
C LYS A 262 1.24 11.19 23.74
N PRO A 263 0.14 11.68 23.16
CA PRO A 263 0.20 12.67 22.09
C PRO A 263 0.67 14.04 22.62
N ASN A 264 1.23 14.85 21.74
CA ASN A 264 1.67 16.21 22.05
C ASN A 264 1.56 17.10 20.82
N SER A 265 0.32 17.36 20.42
CA SER A 265 0.00 18.07 19.19
C SER A 265 -0.36 19.52 19.44
N PHE A 266 -0.07 20.39 18.48
CA PHE A 266 -0.21 21.83 18.63
C PHE A 266 -0.27 22.55 17.28
N ALA A 267 -0.95 23.70 17.27
CA ALA A 267 -0.98 24.60 16.13
C ALA A 267 0.33 25.40 16.03
N LEU A 268 0.85 25.55 14.81
CA LEU A 268 1.99 26.42 14.51
C LEU A 268 1.44 27.79 14.12
N LYS A 269 1.26 28.67 15.10
CA LYS A 269 0.58 29.96 14.94
C LYS A 269 1.34 30.86 13.96
N GLY A 270 0.59 31.50 13.06
CA GLY A 270 1.17 32.41 12.05
C GLY A 270 1.98 31.70 10.97
N ALA A 271 1.93 30.36 10.91
CA ALA A 271 2.60 29.55 9.91
C ALA A 271 1.56 28.90 8.97
N ASN A 272 1.66 29.22 7.69
CA ASN A 272 0.85 28.61 6.64
C ASN A 272 1.75 27.86 5.67
N ALA A 273 1.21 26.86 5.00
CA ALA A 273 1.82 26.24 3.84
C ALA A 273 0.88 26.27 2.66
N GLU A 274 1.47 26.29 1.47
CA GLU A 274 0.76 26.04 0.23
C GLU A 274 1.63 25.14 -0.64
N PHE A 275 1.05 24.07 -1.18
CA PHE A 275 1.72 23.21 -2.13
C PHE A 275 0.77 22.62 -3.15
N LEU A 276 1.28 22.43 -4.36
CA LEU A 276 0.63 21.64 -5.40
C LEU A 276 1.39 20.33 -5.53
N THR A 277 0.65 19.24 -5.45
CA THR A 277 1.10 17.93 -5.89
C THR A 277 0.55 17.66 -7.29
N ASP A 278 1.42 17.19 -8.17
CA ASP A 278 1.15 16.82 -9.55
C ASP A 278 1.91 15.51 -9.80
N VAL A 279 1.18 14.40 -9.69
CA VAL A 279 1.71 13.05 -9.88
C VAL A 279 1.03 12.44 -11.10
N VAL A 280 1.84 11.93 -12.01
CA VAL A 280 1.42 11.33 -13.28
C VAL A 280 1.73 9.84 -13.24
N GLN A 281 0.73 9.03 -13.60
CA GLN A 281 0.77 7.57 -13.71
C GLN A 281 0.89 7.15 -15.17
#